data_AF-A0A8J6QRQ7-F1
#
_entry.id   AF-A0A8J6QRQ7-F1
#
_cell.length_a   1.000
_cell.length_b   1.000
_cell.length_c   1.000
_cell.angle_alpha   90.00
_cell.angle_beta   90.00
_cell.angle_gamma   90.00
#
_symmetry.space_group_name_H-M   'P 1'
#
loop_
_entity.id
_entity.type
_entity.pdbx_description
1 polymer ?
#
loop_
_entity_poly.entity_id
_entity_poly.type
_entity_poly.pdbx_seq_one_letter_code
_entity_poly.pdbx_strand_id
1 'polypeptide(L)'
;MVLILPMGHPSERVFQVYQIPSTYPVSAVLALDIEPDVATVNTALNGQQVIPVSKLLYQYDPTTHALVTRETIERDGHYLNKSIQTLDFANTTILASAEASDTLAGYLEAKPFESVNNTWHWDPDTRAGQIAGRALDIHYGANQTLDYYFDQFNRNGVDGNGELNLLNAVAPIRIDSNIEVEDGHNAWWSKIQFSYRGNVYGMMTYLDGVGRRGGNGNIGVPAAIDILGHELTHGVTQFTANFEYAGESGALDEGISDIFGTLVKVYSKDKGFQSNDWSWIMGDGSFPIRDMKSPKNYDQPSTYLGENWSNTYLAGVDLGGVHINSGVLNHWFVIASEGAKDGGAGSGVNDNGYAYNVKSVGLSKMQGVVYRALTVYLGPNSDYSDAREATLKAANDLTRKSVSDVYPGVPRLTNQDVQQIAKAWDAVGVDGGLKPSALTTIQSNSESKDFSGTSGNEEFLGSASDNIAKGRAGYDLLYGFDGNDRLNGGYGNDKLDGGNDDDVLIGGKGRDVFIVSQGNDRILDFDADKDRLVWSGVGTFSRGDDGGTVLSHDLGVVSINTEFDAIVSGSQCSVALKFSTFTSGEVELFILGEKVSLVC
;
A
#
# COMPACT_ATOMS: atom_id res chain seq x y z
N MET A 1 19.46 31.60 10.55
CA MET A 1 20.89 31.30 10.34
C MET A 1 20.98 29.89 9.79
N VAL A 2 21.78 29.68 8.75
CA VAL A 2 22.06 28.37 8.13
C VAL A 2 23.53 28.02 8.38
N LEU A 3 23.84 26.76 8.70
CA LEU A 3 25.16 26.14 8.46
C LEU A 3 25.00 24.62 8.25
N ILE A 4 25.83 24.05 7.36
CA ILE A 4 25.72 22.78 6.61
C ILE A 4 26.73 21.70 7.11
N LEU A 5 26.25 20.44 7.20
CA LEU A 5 26.78 19.04 7.05
C LEU A 5 28.26 18.63 7.35
N PRO A 6 28.49 17.32 7.64
CA PRO A 6 29.13 16.46 6.63
C PRO A 6 28.52 15.04 6.45
N MET A 7 28.75 14.49 5.25
CA MET A 7 28.20 13.27 4.64
C MET A 7 28.66 11.91 5.23
N GLY A 8 27.82 10.88 5.10
CA GLY A 8 28.22 9.46 5.02
C GLY A 8 27.09 8.40 5.08
N HIS A 9 26.89 7.64 4.00
CA HIS A 9 26.12 6.37 3.84
C HIS A 9 24.57 6.41 3.75
N PRO A 10 23.91 5.38 3.15
CA PRO A 10 22.72 5.48 2.32
C PRO A 10 21.46 5.25 3.17
N SER A 11 21.01 6.30 3.83
CA SER A 11 19.73 6.30 4.56
C SER A 11 19.07 7.68 4.56
N GLU A 12 19.49 8.56 3.67
CA GLU A 12 18.92 9.90 3.57
C GLU A 12 17.69 9.87 2.65
N ARG A 13 16.53 9.79 3.28
CA ARG A 13 15.25 10.24 2.72
C ARG A 13 15.44 11.68 2.24
N VAL A 14 15.62 11.87 0.93
CA VAL A 14 15.71 13.20 0.34
C VAL A 14 14.27 13.74 0.25
N PHE A 15 13.80 14.34 1.35
CA PHE A 15 12.64 15.24 1.29
C PHE A 15 13.11 16.52 0.62
N GLN A 16 12.59 16.81 -0.57
CA GLN A 16 12.80 18.10 -1.21
C GLN A 16 11.90 19.13 -0.51
N VAL A 17 12.35 19.67 0.62
CA VAL A 17 11.66 20.76 1.32
C VAL A 17 11.93 22.06 0.57
N TYR A 18 10.91 22.59 -0.10
CA TYR A 18 11.01 23.90 -0.75
C TYR A 18 10.82 25.01 0.29
N GLN A 19 11.89 25.74 0.58
CA GLN A 19 11.86 26.92 1.44
C GLN A 19 11.63 28.17 0.59
N ILE A 20 10.51 28.86 0.79
CA ILE A 20 10.15 30.06 0.01
C ILE A 20 11.04 31.23 0.45
N PRO A 21 11.76 31.91 -0.47
CA PRO A 21 12.52 33.11 -0.15
C PRO A 21 11.61 34.23 0.36
N SER A 22 12.04 34.97 1.39
CA SER A 22 11.29 36.08 1.99
C SER A 22 11.01 37.28 1.05
N THR A 23 11.41 37.18 -0.21
CA THR A 23 11.36 38.24 -1.22
C THR A 23 10.21 38.06 -2.23
N TYR A 24 9.42 36.99 -2.16
CA TYR A 24 8.20 36.87 -2.98
C TYR A 24 7.12 37.83 -2.46
N PRO A 25 6.68 38.82 -3.26
CA PRO A 25 5.67 39.77 -2.84
C PRO A 25 4.28 39.14 -3.00
N VAL A 26 3.91 38.23 -2.10
CA VAL A 26 2.53 37.74 -2.01
C VAL A 26 1.73 38.79 -1.26
N SER A 27 0.71 39.38 -1.91
CA SER A 27 -0.21 40.30 -1.24
C SER A 27 -0.87 39.56 -0.09
N ALA A 28 -0.76 40.10 1.12
CA ALA A 28 -1.15 39.42 2.35
C ALA A 28 -2.63 38.98 2.32
N VAL A 29 -2.91 37.70 2.05
CA VAL A 29 -4.15 37.08 2.51
C VAL A 29 -3.94 36.78 3.99
N LEU A 30 -4.40 37.73 4.79
CA LEU A 30 -4.36 37.71 6.25
C LEU A 30 -5.42 36.69 6.71
N ALA A 31 -5.10 35.40 6.73
CA ALA A 31 -5.94 34.38 7.33
C ALA A 31 -5.34 34.00 8.70
N LEU A 32 -5.67 34.76 9.75
CA LEU A 32 -5.31 34.41 11.12
C LEU A 32 -6.37 34.90 12.13
N ASP A 33 -6.78 33.98 13.02
CA ASP A 33 -7.74 34.07 14.16
C ASP A 33 -9.24 34.16 13.81
N ILE A 34 -10.06 33.10 13.94
CA ILE A 34 -10.41 32.11 15.01
C ILE A 34 -11.50 32.66 15.96
N GLU A 35 -12.76 32.42 15.59
CA GLU A 35 -13.76 31.91 16.54
C GLU A 35 -14.30 30.58 15.97
N PRO A 36 -14.38 29.51 16.78
CA PRO A 36 -14.99 28.26 16.35
C PRO A 36 -16.50 28.48 16.15
N ASP A 37 -16.98 28.29 14.92
CA ASP A 37 -18.40 28.26 14.59
C ASP A 37 -18.74 26.93 13.90
N VAL A 38 -20.02 26.59 13.84
CA VAL A 38 -20.50 25.36 13.21
C VAL A 38 -21.46 25.70 12.09
N ALA A 39 -21.19 25.21 10.89
CA ALA A 39 -22.09 25.34 9.76
C ALA A 39 -23.01 24.12 9.69
N THR A 40 -24.31 24.36 9.53
CA THR A 40 -25.25 23.31 9.12
C THR A 40 -25.30 23.26 7.60
N VAL A 41 -24.89 22.14 7.04
CA VAL A 41 -24.61 21.99 5.61
C VAL A 41 -25.37 20.80 5.06
N ASN A 42 -25.96 20.91 3.88
CA ASN A 42 -26.58 19.77 3.20
C ASN A 42 -25.58 19.23 2.18
N THR A 43 -24.90 18.12 2.52
CA THR A 43 -23.95 17.45 1.63
C THR A 43 -24.71 16.52 0.67
N ALA A 44 -24.17 16.33 -0.52
CA ALA A 44 -24.72 15.34 -1.47
C ALA A 44 -24.50 13.90 -0.98
N LEU A 45 -23.51 13.70 -0.10
CA LEU A 45 -23.07 12.41 0.40
C LEU A 45 -23.96 11.86 1.52
N ASN A 46 -24.28 12.69 2.53
CA ASN A 46 -24.93 12.25 3.77
C ASN A 46 -26.06 13.21 4.24
N GLY A 47 -26.59 14.07 3.37
CA GLY A 47 -27.67 14.99 3.73
C GLY A 47 -27.23 16.10 4.70
N GLN A 48 -28.08 16.46 5.67
CA GLN A 48 -27.79 17.55 6.61
C GLN A 48 -26.71 17.14 7.62
N GLN A 49 -25.56 17.79 7.57
CA GLN A 49 -24.38 17.59 8.42
C GLN A 49 -24.07 18.88 9.20
N VAL A 50 -23.32 18.74 10.29
CA VAL A 50 -22.76 19.87 11.05
C VAL A 50 -21.25 19.79 10.92
N ILE A 51 -20.62 20.81 10.36
CA ILE A 51 -19.16 20.87 10.18
C ILE A 51 -18.53 22.07 10.90
N PRO A 52 -17.33 21.93 11.47
CA PRO A 52 -16.57 23.06 11.98
C PRO A 52 -16.18 24.02 10.85
N VAL A 53 -16.35 25.32 11.08
CA VAL A 53 -15.88 26.38 10.18
C VAL A 53 -15.21 27.49 10.98
N SER A 54 -14.38 28.30 10.33
CA SER A 54 -13.73 29.46 10.98
C SER A 54 -14.20 30.76 10.34
N LYS A 55 -14.52 31.76 11.17
CA LYS A 55 -14.80 33.12 10.71
C LYS A 55 -13.49 33.80 10.26
N LEU A 56 -13.48 34.42 9.07
CA LEU A 56 -12.34 35.22 8.63
C LEU A 56 -12.49 36.68 9.07
N LEU A 57 -11.41 37.23 9.64
CA LEU A 57 -11.31 38.64 10.01
C LEU A 57 -10.51 39.39 8.94
N TYR A 58 -11.19 40.18 8.12
CA TYR A 58 -10.52 41.16 7.27
C TYR A 58 -10.45 42.50 8.01
N GLN A 59 -9.25 42.87 8.46
CA GLN A 59 -8.91 44.23 8.91
C GLN A 59 -9.93 44.87 9.89
N TYR A 60 -10.39 44.09 10.87
CA TYR A 60 -11.30 44.46 11.97
C TYR A 60 -12.82 44.46 11.69
N ASP A 61 -13.31 43.86 10.59
CA ASP A 61 -14.75 43.61 10.39
C ASP A 61 -14.99 42.21 9.81
N PRO A 62 -15.75 41.31 10.46
CA PRO A 62 -16.05 39.99 9.91
C PRO A 62 -17.03 40.09 8.73
N THR A 63 -16.54 39.92 7.50
CA THR A 63 -17.36 39.99 6.28
C THR A 63 -17.84 38.64 5.75
N THR A 64 -17.13 37.53 6.03
CA THR A 64 -17.39 36.19 5.48
C THR A 64 -16.90 35.05 6.40
N HIS A 65 -17.42 33.84 6.20
CA HIS A 65 -17.04 32.58 6.85
C HIS A 65 -16.26 31.73 5.86
N ALA A 66 -15.07 31.23 6.24
CA ALA A 66 -14.27 30.38 5.37
C ALA A 66 -14.40 28.90 5.72
N LEU A 67 -14.25 28.07 4.69
CA LEU A 67 -14.26 26.61 4.82
C LEU A 67 -12.93 26.10 5.38
N VAL A 68 -12.79 26.22 6.71
CA VAL A 68 -11.57 25.94 7.48
C VAL A 68 -11.94 25.20 8.76
N THR A 69 -11.24 24.08 9.03
CA THR A 69 -11.28 23.38 10.30
C THR A 69 -10.00 23.65 11.09
N ARG A 70 -10.15 24.07 12.35
CA ARG A 70 -9.10 24.15 13.36
C ARG A 70 -9.64 23.54 14.65
N GLU A 71 -9.27 22.30 14.92
CA GLU A 71 -9.79 21.54 16.06
C GLU A 71 -8.70 20.64 16.64
N THR A 72 -8.65 20.54 17.96
CA THR A 72 -7.85 19.53 18.65
C THR A 72 -8.77 18.67 19.49
N ILE A 73 -8.74 17.35 19.26
CA ILE A 73 -9.49 16.36 20.02
C ILE A 73 -8.50 15.59 20.91
N GLU A 74 -8.83 15.41 22.18
CA GLU A 74 -8.08 14.56 23.12
C GLU A 74 -8.95 13.39 23.57
N ARG A 75 -8.41 12.16 23.46
CA ARG A 75 -9.04 10.93 23.98
C ARG A 75 -7.98 10.02 24.56
N ASP A 76 -8.10 9.68 25.84
CA ASP A 76 -7.22 8.73 26.54
C ASP A 76 -5.71 9.04 26.39
N GLY A 77 -5.34 10.32 26.35
CA GLY A 77 -3.95 10.77 26.16
C GLY A 77 -3.45 10.75 24.71
N HIS A 78 -4.32 10.43 23.75
CA HIS A 78 -4.08 10.59 22.31
C HIS A 78 -4.72 11.88 21.78
N TYR A 79 -4.09 12.46 20.77
CA TYR A 79 -4.52 13.73 20.18
C TYR A 79 -4.83 13.56 18.70
N LEU A 80 -5.85 14.27 18.23
CA LEU A 80 -6.07 14.55 16.82
C LEU A 80 -6.07 16.07 16.61
N ASN A 81 -5.07 16.57 15.90
CA ASN A 81 -4.99 17.95 15.45
C ASN A 81 -5.50 18.05 14.02
N LYS A 82 -6.65 18.69 13.85
CA LYS A 82 -7.24 18.97 12.54
C LYS A 82 -6.94 20.41 12.15
N SER A 83 -6.17 20.56 11.07
CA SER A 83 -5.91 21.84 10.43
C SER A 83 -6.16 21.70 8.93
N ILE A 84 -7.41 21.91 8.51
CA ILE A 84 -7.86 21.72 7.12
C ILE A 84 -8.31 23.06 6.55
N GLN A 85 -7.97 23.34 5.30
CA GLN A 85 -8.46 24.50 4.56
C GLN A 85 -8.83 24.10 3.13
N THR A 86 -10.02 24.47 2.68
CA THR A 86 -10.46 24.25 1.30
C THR A 86 -10.42 25.55 0.51
N LEU A 87 -9.74 25.51 -0.62
CA LEU A 87 -9.31 26.65 -1.42
C LEU A 87 -9.97 26.61 -2.80
N ASP A 88 -10.46 27.77 -3.25
CA ASP A 88 -11.04 28.00 -4.58
C ASP A 88 -9.95 28.42 -5.57
N PHE A 89 -9.71 27.56 -6.56
CA PHE A 89 -8.72 27.75 -7.63
C PHE A 89 -9.33 28.27 -8.94
N ALA A 90 -10.59 28.73 -8.95
CA ALA A 90 -11.27 29.11 -10.19
C ALA A 90 -10.57 30.18 -11.04
N ASN A 91 -9.66 30.97 -10.44
CA ASN A 91 -8.87 32.00 -11.12
C ASN A 91 -7.35 31.74 -11.09
N THR A 92 -6.92 30.54 -10.70
CA THR A 92 -5.51 30.18 -10.58
C THR A 92 -5.07 29.39 -11.81
N THR A 93 -3.96 29.79 -12.43
CA THR A 93 -3.33 29.04 -13.53
C THR A 93 -2.14 28.28 -12.96
N ILE A 94 -2.08 26.98 -13.19
CA ILE A 94 -0.93 26.14 -12.85
C ILE A 94 -0.20 25.83 -14.16
N LEU A 95 1.04 26.27 -14.31
CA LEU A 95 1.80 26.00 -15.53
C LEU A 95 2.26 24.52 -15.53
N ALA A 96 1.93 23.75 -16.57
CA ALA A 96 2.28 22.32 -16.63
C ALA A 96 3.79 22.08 -16.74
N SER A 97 4.52 23.07 -17.23
CA SER A 97 5.95 23.01 -17.51
C SER A 97 6.82 23.68 -16.46
N ALA A 98 6.25 24.12 -15.34
CA ALA A 98 6.99 24.93 -14.38
C ALA A 98 7.53 24.11 -13.21
N GLU A 99 8.74 24.47 -12.78
CA GLU A 99 9.34 24.00 -11.55
C GLU A 99 8.37 24.19 -10.36
N ALA A 100 8.53 23.40 -9.29
CA ALA A 100 7.64 23.37 -8.11
C ALA A 100 7.31 24.76 -7.49
N SER A 101 8.06 25.82 -7.83
CA SER A 101 7.86 27.20 -7.41
C SER A 101 6.61 27.88 -7.99
N ASP A 102 6.20 27.60 -9.24
CA ASP A 102 5.06 28.31 -9.86
C ASP A 102 3.71 27.70 -9.46
N THR A 103 3.68 26.37 -9.26
CA THR A 103 2.58 25.66 -8.62
C THR A 103 2.34 26.23 -7.22
N LEU A 104 3.42 26.40 -6.44
CA LEU A 104 3.40 26.97 -5.09
C LEU A 104 2.88 28.41 -5.03
N ALA A 105 3.20 29.26 -6.01
CA ALA A 105 2.66 30.62 -6.10
C ALA A 105 1.13 30.61 -6.29
N GLY A 106 0.62 29.77 -7.19
CA GLY A 106 -0.83 29.59 -7.37
C GLY A 106 -1.54 29.09 -6.10
N TYR A 107 -0.88 28.23 -5.31
CA TYR A 107 -1.43 27.74 -4.04
C TYR A 107 -1.48 28.81 -2.94
N LEU A 108 -0.49 29.71 -2.89
CA LEU A 108 -0.45 30.80 -1.91
C LEU A 108 -1.40 31.96 -2.25
N GLU A 109 -1.77 32.11 -3.52
CA GLU A 109 -2.68 33.16 -4.00
C GLU A 109 -4.15 32.73 -3.98
N ALA A 110 -4.44 31.43 -3.92
CA ALA A 110 -5.79 30.90 -3.86
C ALA A 110 -6.50 31.32 -2.57
N LYS A 111 -7.76 31.77 -2.72
CA LYS A 111 -8.59 32.16 -1.59
C LYS A 111 -9.33 30.94 -1.04
N PRO A 112 -9.63 30.88 0.26
CA PRO A 112 -10.56 29.88 0.77
C PRO A 112 -11.94 30.06 0.11
N PHE A 113 -12.73 29.00 0.05
CA PHE A 113 -14.16 29.16 -0.18
C PHE A 113 -14.77 29.96 0.96
N GLU A 114 -15.61 30.94 0.64
CA GLU A 114 -16.19 31.90 1.58
C GLU A 114 -17.71 32.01 1.47
N SER A 115 -18.41 32.23 2.59
CA SER A 115 -19.85 32.47 2.68
C SER A 115 -20.18 33.64 3.62
N VAL A 116 -20.97 34.62 3.16
CA VAL A 116 -21.35 35.81 3.95
C VAL A 116 -22.24 35.49 5.15
N ASN A 117 -23.00 34.41 5.10
CA ASN A 117 -24.04 34.06 6.08
C ASN A 117 -23.85 32.66 6.69
N ASN A 118 -22.68 32.05 6.48
CA ASN A 118 -22.38 30.68 6.89
C ASN A 118 -23.38 29.63 6.38
N THR A 119 -24.08 29.94 5.29
CA THR A 119 -25.02 29.03 4.66
C THR A 119 -24.41 28.55 3.34
N TRP A 120 -24.27 27.23 3.22
CA TRP A 120 -23.61 26.57 2.09
C TRP A 120 -24.63 25.66 1.44
N HIS A 121 -25.13 26.05 0.27
CA HIS A 121 -26.16 25.31 -0.46
C HIS A 121 -25.56 24.67 -1.70
N TRP A 122 -25.88 23.39 -1.90
CA TRP A 122 -25.79 22.77 -3.20
C TRP A 122 -26.76 23.48 -4.15
N ASP A 123 -26.22 24.16 -5.16
CA ASP A 123 -26.98 24.70 -6.27
C ASP A 123 -26.60 23.93 -7.55
N PRO A 124 -27.46 23.01 -8.01
CA PRO A 124 -27.19 22.22 -9.21
C PRO A 124 -27.32 23.04 -10.49
N ASP A 125 -27.95 24.22 -10.46
CA ASP A 125 -28.32 24.97 -11.65
C ASP A 125 -27.20 25.91 -12.13
N THR A 126 -26.19 26.16 -11.28
CA THR A 126 -25.03 26.97 -11.64
C THR A 126 -23.71 26.22 -11.43
N ARG A 127 -22.74 26.43 -12.34
CA ARG A 127 -21.40 25.83 -12.22
C ARG A 127 -20.70 26.26 -10.92
N ALA A 128 -20.86 27.52 -10.52
CA ALA A 128 -20.31 28.02 -9.27
C ALA A 128 -20.96 27.34 -8.06
N GLY A 129 -22.27 27.11 -8.11
CA GLY A 129 -23.03 26.35 -7.10
C GLY A 129 -22.59 24.89 -6.98
N GLN A 130 -22.37 24.22 -8.11
CA GLN A 130 -21.85 22.85 -8.16
C GLN A 130 -20.44 22.75 -7.55
N ILE A 131 -19.52 23.65 -7.94
CA ILE A 131 -18.15 23.68 -7.39
C ILE A 131 -18.16 23.97 -5.89
N ALA A 132 -18.95 24.94 -5.43
CA ALA A 132 -19.06 25.27 -4.00
C ALA A 132 -19.63 24.10 -3.18
N GLY A 133 -20.64 23.40 -3.71
CA GLY A 133 -21.19 22.22 -3.06
C GLY A 133 -20.21 21.04 -3.02
N ARG A 134 -19.35 20.89 -4.04
CA ARG A 134 -18.28 19.87 -4.03
C ARG A 134 -17.12 20.23 -3.11
N ALA A 135 -16.77 21.52 -3.00
CA ALA A 135 -15.79 21.98 -2.02
C ALA A 135 -16.21 21.65 -0.58
N LEU A 136 -17.52 21.71 -0.31
CA LEU A 136 -18.10 21.28 0.95
C LEU A 136 -17.95 19.76 1.17
N ASP A 137 -18.32 18.94 0.18
CA ASP A 137 -18.15 17.48 0.25
C ASP A 137 -16.67 17.13 0.53
N ILE A 138 -15.73 17.77 -0.17
CA ILE A 138 -14.28 17.60 0.01
C ILE A 138 -13.82 17.96 1.43
N HIS A 139 -14.28 19.09 1.97
CA HIS A 139 -13.91 19.51 3.33
C HIS A 139 -14.47 18.55 4.39
N TYR A 140 -15.71 18.09 4.19
CA TYR A 140 -16.33 17.09 5.04
C TYR A 140 -15.59 15.76 4.98
N GLY A 141 -15.26 15.27 3.78
CA GLY A 141 -14.53 14.01 3.61
C GLY A 141 -13.15 14.03 4.25
N ALA A 142 -12.38 15.13 4.10
CA ALA A 142 -11.10 15.27 4.79
C ALA A 142 -11.25 15.17 6.32
N ASN A 143 -12.29 15.79 6.89
CA ASN A 143 -12.59 15.66 8.32
C ASN A 143 -12.97 14.23 8.70
N GLN A 144 -13.88 13.60 7.96
CA GLN A 144 -14.31 12.22 8.23
C GLN A 144 -13.16 11.23 8.15
N THR A 145 -12.23 11.39 7.20
CA THR A 145 -11.07 10.52 7.08
C THR A 145 -10.12 10.69 8.27
N LEU A 146 -9.84 11.92 8.71
CA LEU A 146 -9.03 12.15 9.91
C LEU A 146 -9.69 11.59 11.17
N ASP A 147 -10.99 11.81 11.34
CA ASP A 147 -11.77 11.25 12.45
C ASP A 147 -11.75 9.71 12.42
N TYR A 148 -11.88 9.08 11.24
CA TYR A 148 -11.76 7.64 11.05
C TYR A 148 -10.39 7.12 11.52
N TYR A 149 -9.28 7.69 11.04
CA TYR A 149 -7.94 7.24 11.42
C TYR A 149 -7.65 7.42 12.91
N PHE A 150 -8.17 8.48 13.52
CA PHE A 150 -8.05 8.67 14.97
C PHE A 150 -8.95 7.71 15.76
N ASP A 151 -10.22 7.56 15.39
CA ASP A 151 -11.17 6.68 16.07
C ASP A 151 -10.74 5.21 16.01
N GLN A 152 -10.22 4.76 14.87
CA GLN A 152 -9.86 3.36 14.70
C GLN A 152 -8.44 3.05 15.19
N PHE A 153 -7.49 3.98 15.05
CA PHE A 153 -6.06 3.70 15.23
C PHE A 153 -5.29 4.68 16.12
N ASN A 154 -5.95 5.67 16.73
CA ASN A 154 -5.31 6.77 17.46
C ASN A 154 -4.26 7.53 16.64
N ARG A 155 -4.38 7.56 15.31
CA ARG A 155 -3.44 8.28 14.44
C ARG A 155 -3.74 9.78 14.47
N ASN A 156 -2.72 10.60 14.72
CA ASN A 156 -2.83 12.05 14.69
C ASN A 156 -2.49 12.59 13.29
N GLY A 157 -3.50 12.96 12.50
CA GLY A 157 -3.29 13.47 11.14
C GLY A 157 -2.76 12.42 10.15
N VAL A 158 -2.41 12.87 8.94
CA VAL A 158 -1.84 11.97 7.92
C VAL A 158 -0.39 11.62 8.18
N ASP A 159 0.34 12.47 8.88
CA ASP A 159 1.76 12.29 9.24
C ASP A 159 1.95 11.44 10.51
N GLY A 160 0.89 11.22 11.28
CA GLY A 160 0.91 10.51 12.57
C GLY A 160 1.28 11.39 13.76
N ASN A 161 1.66 12.66 13.54
CA ASN A 161 2.08 13.62 14.56
C ASN A 161 1.14 14.83 14.68
N GLY A 162 0.29 15.06 13.68
CA GLY A 162 -0.65 16.19 13.64
C GLY A 162 0.03 17.53 13.39
N GLU A 163 1.19 17.53 12.73
CA GLU A 163 1.94 18.75 12.39
C GLU A 163 1.61 19.24 10.98
N LEU A 164 1.15 18.33 10.11
CA LEU A 164 0.79 18.66 8.73
C LEU A 164 -0.56 19.36 8.63
N ASN A 165 -0.55 20.56 8.03
CA ASN A 165 -1.74 21.31 7.68
C ASN A 165 -2.23 20.85 6.30
N LEU A 166 -3.51 20.52 6.17
CA LEU A 166 -4.09 20.00 4.93
C LEU A 166 -4.74 21.10 4.11
N LEU A 167 -4.35 21.18 2.85
CA LEU A 167 -4.98 22.04 1.84
C LEU A 167 -5.77 21.19 0.84
N ASN A 168 -7.04 21.53 0.64
CA ASN A 168 -7.85 20.99 -0.44
C ASN A 168 -7.94 22.04 -1.56
N ALA A 169 -7.32 21.76 -2.70
CA ALA A 169 -7.41 22.61 -3.88
C ALA A 169 -8.58 22.13 -4.77
N VAL A 170 -9.60 22.98 -4.95
CA VAL A 170 -10.77 22.68 -5.79
C VAL A 170 -10.82 23.69 -6.92
N ALA A 171 -10.93 23.21 -8.15
CA ALA A 171 -10.67 24.07 -9.29
C ALA A 171 -11.53 23.77 -10.51
N PRO A 172 -11.59 24.73 -11.45
CA PRO A 172 -11.05 24.52 -12.79
C PRO A 172 -9.55 24.84 -12.79
N ILE A 173 -8.67 23.85 -12.64
CA ILE A 173 -7.22 24.09 -12.75
C ILE A 173 -6.92 24.26 -14.25
N ARG A 174 -6.42 25.43 -14.66
CA ARG A 174 -5.82 25.57 -15.99
C ARG A 174 -4.38 25.08 -15.93
N ILE A 175 -4.14 23.89 -16.48
CA ILE A 175 -2.79 23.36 -16.72
C ILE A 175 -2.32 23.90 -18.07
N ASP A 176 -1.43 24.91 -18.08
CA ASP A 176 -0.89 25.49 -19.32
C ASP A 176 0.18 24.57 -19.92
N SER A 177 -0.27 23.63 -20.74
CA SER A 177 0.56 23.03 -21.79
C SER A 177 -0.34 22.67 -22.96
N ASN A 178 0.24 22.60 -24.16
CA ASN A 178 -0.41 22.04 -25.35
C ASN A 178 -0.82 20.55 -25.20
N ILE A 179 -0.64 19.97 -24.01
CA ILE A 179 -1.23 18.70 -23.59
C ILE A 179 -2.44 19.10 -22.73
N GLU A 180 -3.56 19.38 -23.41
CA GLU A 180 -4.85 19.43 -22.73
C GLU A 180 -5.05 18.04 -22.10
N VAL A 181 -4.96 17.98 -20.76
CA VAL A 181 -5.21 16.75 -20.00
C VAL A 181 -6.56 16.20 -20.47
N GLU A 182 -6.53 15.00 -21.05
CA GLU A 182 -7.58 14.53 -21.95
C GLU A 182 -8.94 14.36 -21.25
N ASP A 183 -8.97 14.39 -19.91
CA ASP A 183 -10.20 14.41 -19.13
C ASP A 183 -10.02 15.28 -17.88
N GLY A 184 -10.86 16.30 -17.70
CA GLY A 184 -10.87 17.15 -16.51
C GLY A 184 -11.33 16.44 -15.22
N HIS A 185 -11.29 15.11 -15.19
CA HIS A 185 -11.90 14.21 -14.22
C HIS A 185 -10.83 13.49 -13.42
N ASN A 186 -10.22 14.16 -12.44
CA ASN A 186 -9.25 13.52 -11.56
C ASN A 186 -9.18 14.14 -10.17
N ALA A 187 -8.75 13.36 -9.21
CA ALA A 187 -8.30 13.79 -7.90
C ALA A 187 -6.91 13.19 -7.63
N TRP A 188 -6.10 13.84 -6.81
CA TRP A 188 -4.83 13.27 -6.38
C TRP A 188 -4.35 13.85 -5.06
N TRP A 189 -3.64 13.04 -4.29
CA TRP A 189 -2.70 13.51 -3.27
C TRP A 189 -1.40 14.01 -3.90
N SER A 190 -1.03 15.25 -3.58
CA SER A 190 0.26 15.78 -3.95
C SER A 190 1.31 15.36 -2.92
N LYS A 191 2.24 14.48 -3.32
CA LYS A 191 3.40 14.11 -2.49
C LYS A 191 4.31 15.31 -2.12
N ILE A 192 4.08 16.49 -2.72
CA ILE A 192 4.77 17.75 -2.41
C ILE A 192 4.32 18.27 -1.04
N GLN A 193 5.31 18.55 -0.19
CA GLN A 193 5.16 19.31 1.04
C GLN A 193 5.89 20.63 0.93
N PHE A 194 5.33 21.67 1.55
CA PHE A 194 5.99 22.96 1.62
C PHE A 194 5.83 23.61 2.98
N SER A 195 6.81 24.41 3.37
CA SER A 195 6.76 25.17 4.61
C SER A 195 6.47 26.64 4.33
N TYR A 196 5.51 27.20 5.06
CA TYR A 196 5.19 28.62 5.00
C TYR A 196 4.87 29.15 6.40
N ARG A 197 5.55 30.26 6.77
CA ARG A 197 5.42 30.92 8.10
C ARG A 197 5.55 29.96 9.30
N GLY A 198 6.43 28.97 9.20
CA GLY A 198 6.69 27.99 10.28
C GLY A 198 5.72 26.81 10.33
N ASN A 199 4.74 26.75 9.42
CA ASN A 199 3.83 25.61 9.28
C ASN A 199 4.23 24.76 8.06
N VAL A 200 3.96 23.46 8.13
CA VAL A 200 4.14 22.52 7.01
C VAL A 200 2.78 22.17 6.43
N TYR A 201 2.67 22.15 5.11
CA TYR A 201 1.44 21.88 4.38
C TYR A 201 1.57 20.66 3.48
N GLY A 202 0.52 19.84 3.46
CA GLY A 202 0.26 18.79 2.49
C GLY A 202 -1.05 19.07 1.75
N MET A 203 -1.28 18.41 0.63
CA MET A 203 -2.32 18.87 -0.29
C MET A 203 -3.01 17.76 -1.08
N MET A 204 -4.32 17.89 -1.17
CA MET A 204 -5.17 17.15 -2.12
C MET A 204 -5.67 18.11 -3.19
N THR A 205 -5.79 17.63 -4.41
CA THR A 205 -6.30 18.41 -5.55
C THR A 205 -7.45 17.71 -6.22
N TYR A 206 -8.49 18.46 -6.59
CA TYR A 206 -9.70 17.97 -7.21
C TYR A 206 -10.08 18.83 -8.43
N LEU A 207 -10.19 18.21 -9.60
CA LEU A 207 -10.59 18.87 -10.84
C LEU A 207 -12.12 18.94 -10.98
N ASP A 208 -12.64 19.90 -11.74
CA ASP A 208 -14.08 20.16 -11.88
C ASP A 208 -14.84 19.24 -12.83
N GLY A 209 -14.18 18.30 -13.50
CA GLY A 209 -14.85 17.35 -14.37
C GLY A 209 -15.40 17.96 -15.65
N VAL A 210 -14.82 19.07 -16.14
CA VAL A 210 -15.21 19.64 -17.44
C VAL A 210 -14.26 19.14 -18.52
N GLY A 211 -14.73 18.17 -19.32
CA GLY A 211 -14.05 17.73 -20.54
C GLY A 211 -13.82 18.92 -21.47
N ARG A 212 -12.54 19.27 -21.72
CA ARG A 212 -12.18 20.44 -22.54
C ARG A 212 -12.20 20.16 -24.04
N ARG A 213 -12.31 18.88 -24.44
CA ARG A 213 -12.60 18.43 -25.80
C ARG A 213 -13.69 17.35 -25.81
N GLY A 214 -14.94 17.80 -25.96
CA GLY A 214 -16.06 17.07 -26.56
C GLY A 214 -16.25 15.59 -26.24
N GLY A 215 -17.31 15.28 -25.48
CA GLY A 215 -18.03 14.01 -25.65
C GLY A 215 -18.70 13.49 -24.39
N ASN A 216 -17.97 13.46 -23.28
CA ASN A 216 -18.52 13.00 -22.01
C ASN A 216 -19.13 14.21 -21.29
N GLY A 217 -20.41 14.12 -20.95
CA GLY A 217 -21.12 15.19 -20.24
C GLY A 217 -20.40 15.61 -18.95
N ASN A 218 -20.78 16.76 -18.38
CA ASN A 218 -20.24 17.26 -17.12
C ASN A 218 -20.48 16.24 -15.98
N ILE A 219 -19.46 15.43 -15.64
CA ILE A 219 -19.52 14.45 -14.54
C ILE A 219 -19.30 15.14 -13.16
N GLY A 220 -18.77 16.37 -13.17
CA GLY A 220 -18.50 17.17 -11.97
C GLY A 220 -17.26 16.73 -11.19
N VAL A 221 -16.96 17.43 -10.10
CA VAL A 221 -15.81 17.14 -9.22
C VAL A 221 -15.94 15.74 -8.59
N PRO A 222 -14.90 14.88 -8.63
CA PRO A 222 -14.91 13.56 -8.02
C PRO A 222 -14.80 13.68 -6.49
N ALA A 223 -15.94 13.92 -5.83
CA ALA A 223 -16.01 14.13 -4.38
C ALA A 223 -16.82 13.03 -3.66
N ALA A 224 -16.82 11.81 -4.18
CA ALA A 224 -17.39 10.67 -3.47
C ALA A 224 -16.57 10.41 -2.18
N ILE A 225 -17.22 10.10 -1.06
CA ILE A 225 -16.55 9.99 0.24
C ILE A 225 -15.42 8.95 0.26
N ASP A 226 -15.54 7.89 -0.54
CA ASP A 226 -14.49 6.88 -0.73
C ASP A 226 -13.31 7.40 -1.56
N ILE A 227 -13.54 8.21 -2.60
CA ILE A 227 -12.47 8.93 -3.32
C ILE A 227 -11.75 9.89 -2.36
N LEU A 228 -12.50 10.67 -1.57
CA LEU A 228 -11.90 11.61 -0.59
C LEU A 228 -11.05 10.88 0.46
N GLY A 229 -11.54 9.71 0.92
CA GLY A 229 -10.79 8.83 1.80
C GLY A 229 -9.53 8.27 1.13
N HIS A 230 -9.66 7.77 -0.10
CA HIS A 230 -8.59 7.23 -0.92
C HIS A 230 -7.45 8.25 -1.11
N GLU A 231 -7.76 9.48 -1.52
CA GLU A 231 -6.73 10.51 -1.71
C GLU A 231 -5.98 10.83 -0.41
N LEU A 232 -6.69 10.96 0.71
CA LEU A 232 -6.03 11.24 1.97
C LEU A 232 -5.22 10.02 2.49
N THR A 233 -5.62 8.81 2.12
CA THR A 233 -4.86 7.58 2.42
C THR A 233 -3.51 7.54 1.69
N HIS A 234 -3.39 8.05 0.46
CA HIS A 234 -2.06 8.22 -0.16
C HIS A 234 -1.12 9.08 0.70
N GLY A 235 -1.67 10.09 1.38
CA GLY A 235 -0.92 10.87 2.39
C GLY A 235 -0.46 9.99 3.55
N VAL A 236 -1.34 9.14 4.10
CA VAL A 236 -0.95 8.18 5.15
C VAL A 236 0.14 7.22 4.67
N THR A 237 0.01 6.70 3.44
CA THR A 237 1.01 5.85 2.80
C THR A 237 2.36 6.55 2.68
N GLN A 238 2.39 7.81 2.23
CA GLN A 238 3.63 8.60 2.13
C GLN A 238 4.39 8.69 3.46
N PHE A 239 3.69 8.83 4.59
CA PHE A 239 4.32 8.92 5.91
C PHE A 239 4.52 7.58 6.61
N THR A 240 4.29 6.46 5.91
CA THR A 240 4.44 5.11 6.44
C THR A 240 5.32 4.26 5.51
N ALA A 241 4.73 3.37 4.70
CA ALA A 241 5.47 2.51 3.79
C ALA A 241 6.15 3.28 2.65
N ASN A 242 5.58 4.43 2.27
CA ASN A 242 6.07 5.31 1.20
C ASN A 242 6.37 4.54 -0.09
N PHE A 243 5.38 3.84 -0.62
CA PHE A 243 5.51 3.06 -1.84
C PHE A 243 6.06 3.89 -3.00
N GLU A 244 6.93 3.26 -3.77
CA GLU A 244 7.22 3.67 -5.12
C GLU A 244 5.95 3.48 -5.94
N TYR A 245 5.48 4.56 -6.57
CA TYR A 245 4.19 4.57 -7.26
C TYR A 245 4.34 4.04 -8.69
N ALA A 246 4.79 2.80 -8.80
CA ALA A 246 4.97 2.06 -10.04
C ALA A 246 4.90 0.56 -9.80
N GLY A 247 4.51 -0.22 -10.82
CA GLY A 247 4.44 -1.67 -10.75
C GLY A 247 3.60 -2.18 -9.57
N GLU A 248 4.07 -3.21 -8.87
CA GLU A 248 3.33 -3.81 -7.76
C GLU A 248 3.27 -2.91 -6.53
N SER A 249 4.34 -2.21 -6.17
CA SER A 249 4.32 -1.28 -5.03
C SER A 249 3.31 -0.16 -5.25
N GLY A 250 3.18 0.36 -6.47
CA GLY A 250 2.13 1.32 -6.83
C GLY A 250 0.74 0.70 -6.80
N ALA A 251 0.59 -0.55 -7.24
CA ALA A 251 -0.68 -1.27 -7.16
C ALA A 251 -1.13 -1.54 -5.71
N LEU A 252 -0.18 -1.74 -4.79
CA LEU A 252 -0.44 -1.80 -3.35
C LEU A 252 -0.84 -0.43 -2.79
N ASP A 253 -0.18 0.66 -3.22
CA ASP A 253 -0.55 2.03 -2.82
C ASP A 253 -2.01 2.33 -3.20
N GLU A 254 -2.39 2.03 -4.44
CA GLU A 254 -3.77 2.14 -4.95
C GLU A 254 -4.76 1.26 -4.18
N GLY A 255 -4.46 -0.03 -4.02
CA GLY A 255 -5.36 -0.96 -3.37
C GLY A 255 -5.56 -0.65 -1.88
N ILE A 256 -4.52 -0.21 -1.18
CA ILE A 256 -4.63 0.23 0.22
C ILE A 256 -5.49 1.50 0.32
N SER A 257 -5.32 2.43 -0.62
CA SER A 257 -6.13 3.65 -0.69
C SER A 257 -7.61 3.35 -0.99
N ASP A 258 -7.91 2.37 -1.85
CA ASP A 258 -9.27 1.86 -2.07
C ASP A 258 -9.87 1.21 -0.82
N ILE A 259 -9.10 0.38 -0.12
CA ILE A 259 -9.51 -0.27 1.12
C ILE A 259 -9.91 0.78 2.16
N PHE A 260 -9.03 1.74 2.45
CA PHE A 260 -9.32 2.75 3.45
C PHE A 260 -10.37 3.76 2.99
N GLY A 261 -10.41 4.13 1.71
CA GLY A 261 -11.50 4.92 1.13
C GLY A 261 -12.86 4.26 1.36
N THR A 262 -12.97 2.96 1.09
CA THR A 262 -14.19 2.19 1.38
C THR A 262 -14.49 2.12 2.87
N LEU A 263 -13.49 1.91 3.74
CA LEU A 263 -13.70 1.90 5.19
C LEU A 263 -14.17 3.26 5.73
N VAL A 264 -13.66 4.37 5.19
CA VAL A 264 -14.13 5.73 5.50
C VAL A 264 -15.58 5.92 5.05
N LYS A 265 -15.95 5.43 3.86
CA LYS A 265 -17.34 5.43 3.38
C LYS A 265 -18.27 4.72 4.36
N VAL A 266 -17.90 3.51 4.81
CA VAL A 266 -18.68 2.77 5.81
C VAL A 266 -18.75 3.53 7.14
N TYR A 267 -17.62 4.02 7.65
CA TYR A 267 -17.53 4.80 8.88
C TYR A 267 -18.40 6.06 8.85
N SER A 268 -18.44 6.78 7.72
CA SER A 268 -19.23 8.01 7.57
C SER A 268 -20.74 7.77 7.65
N LYS A 269 -21.20 6.57 7.32
CA LYS A 269 -22.59 6.14 7.51
C LYS A 269 -22.84 5.59 8.91
N ASP A 270 -21.90 4.81 9.41
CA ASP A 270 -21.94 4.22 10.74
C ASP A 270 -20.54 3.96 11.28
N LYS A 271 -20.16 4.74 12.30
CA LYS A 271 -18.85 4.65 12.96
C LYS A 271 -18.54 3.26 13.52
N GLY A 272 -19.56 2.46 13.81
CA GLY A 272 -19.47 1.12 14.38
C GLY A 272 -19.50 -0.03 13.36
N PHE A 273 -19.52 0.26 12.05
CA PHE A 273 -19.52 -0.76 10.98
C PHE A 273 -20.71 -1.75 11.06
N GLN A 274 -21.86 -1.33 11.57
CA GLN A 274 -23.09 -2.14 11.64
C GLN A 274 -24.03 -1.90 10.45
N SER A 275 -23.89 -0.77 9.75
CA SER A 275 -24.66 -0.49 8.53
C SER A 275 -24.29 -1.45 7.39
N ASN A 276 -25.31 -1.92 6.67
CA ASN A 276 -25.18 -2.69 5.43
C ASN A 276 -25.57 -1.87 4.18
N ASP A 277 -25.90 -0.59 4.36
CA ASP A 277 -26.29 0.31 3.26
C ASP A 277 -25.05 0.94 2.63
N TRP A 278 -24.24 0.16 1.91
CA TRP A 278 -23.05 0.63 1.19
C TRP A 278 -22.61 -0.41 0.14
N SER A 279 -21.70 -0.03 -0.75
CA SER A 279 -21.20 -0.88 -1.83
C SER A 279 -19.67 -0.96 -1.87
N TRP A 280 -19.14 -2.00 -2.52
CA TRP A 280 -17.71 -2.20 -2.80
C TRP A 280 -17.22 -1.45 -4.06
N ILE A 281 -18.07 -0.61 -4.64
CA ILE A 281 -17.74 0.18 -5.82
C ILE A 281 -17.04 1.46 -5.38
N MET A 282 -15.85 1.72 -5.91
CA MET A 282 -15.12 2.97 -5.68
C MET A 282 -15.73 4.09 -6.51
N GLY A 283 -16.04 5.21 -5.88
CA GLY A 283 -16.69 6.35 -6.53
C GLY A 283 -18.20 6.15 -6.75
N ASP A 284 -18.82 5.23 -6.00
CA ASP A 284 -20.24 4.91 -6.12
C ASP A 284 -21.13 6.15 -5.94
N GLY A 285 -22.20 6.23 -6.73
CA GLY A 285 -23.10 7.39 -6.77
C GLY A 285 -22.51 8.68 -7.36
N SER A 286 -21.26 8.65 -7.86
CA SER A 286 -20.64 9.78 -8.54
C SER A 286 -19.87 9.35 -9.79
N PHE A 287 -18.68 8.78 -9.62
CA PHE A 287 -17.78 8.38 -10.70
C PHE A 287 -17.26 6.95 -10.42
N PRO A 288 -18.06 5.91 -10.69
CA PRO A 288 -17.66 4.53 -10.46
C PRO A 288 -16.46 4.17 -11.34
N ILE A 289 -15.34 3.81 -10.71
CA ILE A 289 -14.08 3.51 -11.42
C ILE A 289 -13.57 2.09 -11.20
N ARG A 290 -13.93 1.46 -10.07
CA ARG A 290 -13.48 0.12 -9.69
C ARG A 290 -14.55 -0.60 -8.88
N ASP A 291 -14.55 -1.92 -8.96
CA ASP A 291 -15.38 -2.79 -8.12
C ASP A 291 -14.45 -3.71 -7.32
N MET A 292 -14.25 -3.42 -6.03
CA MET A 292 -13.35 -4.22 -5.20
C MET A 292 -13.85 -5.66 -5.03
N LYS A 293 -15.17 -5.89 -5.14
CA LYS A 293 -15.77 -7.20 -4.99
C LYS A 293 -15.66 -8.01 -6.27
N SER A 294 -15.78 -7.37 -7.43
CA SER A 294 -15.68 -8.01 -8.74
C SER A 294 -14.82 -7.17 -9.70
N PRO A 295 -13.48 -7.15 -9.53
CA PRO A 295 -12.59 -6.27 -10.30
C PRO A 295 -12.75 -6.40 -11.83
N LYS A 296 -13.10 -7.60 -12.31
CA LYS A 296 -13.34 -7.89 -13.72
C LYS A 296 -14.47 -7.06 -14.36
N ASN A 297 -15.38 -6.50 -13.56
CA ASN A 297 -16.42 -5.59 -14.07
C ASN A 297 -15.84 -4.29 -14.64
N TYR A 298 -14.59 -3.97 -14.31
CA TYR A 298 -13.85 -2.78 -14.74
C TYR A 298 -12.50 -3.16 -15.39
N ASP A 299 -12.43 -4.35 -16.01
CA ASP A 299 -11.22 -4.86 -16.68
C ASP A 299 -9.98 -4.92 -15.78
N GLN A 300 -10.17 -5.25 -14.49
CA GLN A 300 -9.10 -5.42 -13.52
C GLN A 300 -8.94 -6.88 -13.08
N PRO A 301 -7.73 -7.34 -12.75
CA PRO A 301 -7.49 -8.68 -12.24
C PRO A 301 -8.07 -8.87 -10.84
N SER A 302 -8.71 -10.01 -10.62
CA SER A 302 -9.09 -10.52 -9.29
C SER A 302 -8.12 -11.59 -8.78
N THR A 303 -7.16 -12.01 -9.62
CA THR A 303 -6.19 -13.06 -9.33
C THR A 303 -4.81 -12.58 -9.80
N TYR A 304 -3.80 -12.79 -8.96
CA TYR A 304 -2.41 -12.46 -9.25
C TYR A 304 -1.94 -13.19 -10.50
N LEU A 305 -1.38 -12.43 -11.45
CA LEU A 305 -1.03 -12.90 -12.81
C LEU A 305 -2.18 -13.55 -13.60
N GLY A 306 -3.42 -13.31 -13.17
CA GLY A 306 -4.63 -13.86 -13.78
C GLY A 306 -5.17 -13.06 -14.96
N GLU A 307 -6.46 -13.23 -15.24
CA GLU A 307 -7.13 -12.50 -16.31
C GLU A 307 -7.08 -10.99 -16.03
N ASN A 308 -6.86 -10.18 -17.08
CA ASN A 308 -6.71 -8.72 -17.01
C ASN A 308 -5.48 -8.19 -16.26
N TRP A 309 -4.52 -9.05 -15.88
CA TRP A 309 -3.27 -8.60 -15.29
C TRP A 309 -2.48 -7.67 -16.23
N SER A 310 -2.06 -6.51 -15.72
CA SER A 310 -1.22 -5.57 -16.45
C SER A 310 0.26 -5.83 -16.20
N ASN A 311 1.06 -5.78 -17.26
CA ASN A 311 2.51 -5.99 -17.17
C ASN A 311 3.19 -4.85 -16.39
N THR A 312 3.73 -5.19 -15.23
CA THR A 312 4.34 -4.25 -14.26
C THR A 312 5.62 -3.57 -14.75
N TYR A 313 6.25 -4.09 -15.81
CA TYR A 313 7.46 -3.51 -16.40
C TYR A 313 7.17 -2.43 -17.45
N LEU A 314 5.92 -2.29 -17.88
CA LEU A 314 5.50 -1.30 -18.87
C LEU A 314 5.07 0.00 -18.20
N ALA A 315 6.04 0.81 -17.74
CA ALA A 315 5.77 2.09 -17.09
C ALA A 315 4.89 3.06 -17.93
N GLY A 316 4.84 2.87 -19.26
CA GLY A 316 3.99 3.66 -20.16
C GLY A 316 2.49 3.31 -20.10
N VAL A 317 2.11 2.21 -19.45
CA VAL A 317 0.72 1.83 -19.21
C VAL A 317 0.47 1.95 -17.72
N ASP A 318 -0.17 3.06 -17.31
CA ASP A 318 -0.59 3.25 -15.92
C ASP A 318 0.53 3.00 -14.89
N LEU A 319 1.74 3.48 -15.19
CA LEU A 319 2.95 3.29 -14.36
C LEU A 319 3.25 1.82 -14.02
N GLY A 320 2.96 0.89 -14.92
CA GLY A 320 3.05 -0.55 -14.66
C GLY A 320 1.75 -1.14 -14.11
N GLY A 321 0.61 -0.53 -14.45
CA GLY A 321 -0.72 -1.00 -14.08
C GLY A 321 -1.10 -0.78 -12.62
N VAL A 322 -0.72 0.34 -12.00
CA VAL A 322 -0.97 0.58 -10.57
C VAL A 322 -2.47 0.56 -10.24
N HIS A 323 -3.30 1.26 -11.01
CA HIS A 323 -4.75 1.26 -10.80
C HIS A 323 -5.39 -0.04 -11.27
N ILE A 324 -4.80 -0.71 -12.28
CA ILE A 324 -5.31 -1.99 -12.82
C ILE A 324 -5.07 -3.11 -11.81
N ASN A 325 -3.82 -3.38 -11.46
CA ASN A 325 -3.42 -4.53 -10.67
C ASN A 325 -3.90 -4.44 -9.21
N SER A 326 -4.20 -3.23 -8.69
CA SER A 326 -4.80 -3.02 -7.36
C SER A 326 -6.05 -3.89 -7.12
N GLY A 327 -6.77 -4.26 -8.18
CA GLY A 327 -7.86 -5.24 -8.17
C GLY A 327 -7.57 -6.52 -7.38
N VAL A 328 -6.33 -7.02 -7.39
CA VAL A 328 -5.94 -8.23 -6.64
C VAL A 328 -5.99 -7.98 -5.13
N LEU A 329 -5.42 -6.87 -4.65
CA LEU A 329 -5.43 -6.52 -3.23
C LEU A 329 -6.85 -6.15 -2.76
N ASN A 330 -7.59 -5.42 -3.59
CA ASN A 330 -8.98 -5.07 -3.37
C ASN A 330 -9.84 -6.32 -3.17
N HIS A 331 -9.74 -7.28 -4.09
CA HIS A 331 -10.52 -8.51 -4.03
C HIS A 331 -10.14 -9.39 -2.83
N TRP A 332 -8.84 -9.46 -2.50
CA TRP A 332 -8.36 -10.14 -1.30
C TRP A 332 -9.04 -9.58 -0.04
N PHE A 333 -9.10 -8.24 0.08
CA PHE A 333 -9.71 -7.60 1.23
C PHE A 333 -11.22 -7.90 1.33
N VAL A 334 -11.94 -7.92 0.20
CA VAL A 334 -13.36 -8.30 0.16
C VAL A 334 -13.55 -9.75 0.58
N ILE A 335 -12.76 -10.68 0.03
CA ILE A 335 -12.83 -12.11 0.38
C ILE A 335 -12.62 -12.32 1.88
N ALA A 336 -11.56 -11.72 2.44
CA ALA A 336 -11.24 -11.85 3.86
C ALA A 336 -12.30 -11.20 4.75
N SER A 337 -12.84 -10.04 4.35
CA SER A 337 -13.81 -9.29 5.14
C SER A 337 -15.20 -9.91 5.10
N GLU A 338 -15.74 -10.22 3.93
CA GLU A 338 -17.11 -10.75 3.78
C GLU A 338 -17.20 -12.26 3.97
N GLY A 339 -16.15 -12.99 3.59
CA GLY A 339 -16.19 -14.45 3.50
C GLY A 339 -17.26 -15.00 2.55
N ALA A 340 -17.43 -16.32 2.59
CA ALA A 340 -18.40 -17.04 1.80
C ALA A 340 -19.82 -16.81 2.35
N LYS A 341 -20.67 -16.25 1.48
CA LYS A 341 -22.10 -16.04 1.68
C LYS A 341 -22.78 -16.02 0.31
N ASP A 342 -24.09 -16.21 0.25
CA ASP A 342 -24.82 -16.13 -1.02
C ASP A 342 -24.60 -14.77 -1.70
N GLY A 343 -24.09 -14.80 -2.93
CA GLY A 343 -23.71 -13.61 -3.68
C GLY A 343 -22.50 -12.84 -3.12
N GLY A 344 -21.74 -13.40 -2.17
CA GLY A 344 -20.49 -12.84 -1.65
C GLY A 344 -19.25 -13.31 -2.41
N ALA A 345 -18.10 -12.68 -2.19
CA ALA A 345 -16.85 -13.01 -2.90
C ALA A 345 -16.07 -14.19 -2.28
N GLY A 346 -16.34 -14.58 -1.02
CA GLY A 346 -15.43 -15.46 -0.29
C GLY A 346 -15.50 -16.95 -0.62
N SER A 347 -16.20 -17.35 -1.67
CA SER A 347 -16.11 -18.72 -2.22
C SER A 347 -16.17 -18.68 -3.74
N GLY A 348 -15.36 -19.51 -4.40
CA GLY A 348 -15.30 -19.53 -5.85
C GLY A 348 -14.15 -20.39 -6.36
N VAL A 349 -13.82 -20.17 -7.63
CA VAL A 349 -12.61 -20.70 -8.28
C VAL A 349 -11.91 -19.51 -8.92
N ASN A 350 -10.64 -19.31 -8.59
CA ASN A 350 -9.85 -18.21 -9.16
C ASN A 350 -9.37 -18.53 -10.57
N ASP A 351 -8.69 -17.59 -11.22
CA ASP A 351 -8.23 -17.73 -12.61
C ASP A 351 -7.21 -18.86 -12.79
N ASN A 352 -6.53 -19.21 -11.70
CA ASN A 352 -5.54 -20.29 -11.61
C ASN A 352 -6.19 -21.66 -11.27
N GLY A 353 -7.53 -21.74 -11.29
CA GLY A 353 -8.29 -22.95 -11.05
C GLY A 353 -8.42 -23.36 -9.58
N TYR A 354 -7.92 -22.57 -8.63
CA TYR A 354 -7.98 -22.87 -7.20
C TYR A 354 -9.36 -22.59 -6.64
N ALA A 355 -10.01 -23.66 -6.16
CA ALA A 355 -11.28 -23.57 -5.48
C ALA A 355 -11.08 -23.15 -4.02
N TYR A 356 -11.76 -22.10 -3.59
CA TYR A 356 -11.62 -21.54 -2.25
C TYR A 356 -12.98 -21.38 -1.56
N ASN A 357 -12.93 -21.41 -0.23
CA ASN A 357 -14.07 -21.15 0.66
C ASN A 357 -13.55 -20.56 1.97
N VAL A 358 -13.61 -19.24 2.07
CA VAL A 358 -13.05 -18.42 3.15
C VAL A 358 -14.16 -17.99 4.08
N LYS A 359 -13.97 -18.14 5.40
CA LYS A 359 -14.92 -17.60 6.38
C LYS A 359 -14.62 -16.12 6.65
N SER A 360 -15.67 -15.34 6.90
CA SER A 360 -15.55 -13.93 7.21
C SER A 360 -14.68 -13.68 8.44
N VAL A 361 -13.72 -12.77 8.30
CA VAL A 361 -12.95 -12.19 9.41
C VAL A 361 -13.61 -10.89 9.90
N GLY A 362 -14.25 -10.15 8.99
CA GLY A 362 -14.98 -8.92 9.26
C GLY A 362 -14.13 -7.64 9.12
N LEU A 363 -14.78 -6.55 8.71
CA LEU A 363 -14.15 -5.26 8.41
C LEU A 363 -13.31 -4.71 9.58
N SER A 364 -13.85 -4.73 10.81
CA SER A 364 -13.17 -4.14 11.97
C SER A 364 -11.85 -4.84 12.33
N LYS A 365 -11.71 -6.14 12.03
CA LYS A 365 -10.46 -6.86 12.20
C LYS A 365 -9.52 -6.62 11.01
N MET A 366 -10.06 -6.71 9.79
CA MET A 366 -9.27 -6.53 8.56
C MET A 366 -8.67 -5.13 8.41
N GLN A 367 -9.36 -4.07 8.84
CA GLN A 367 -8.80 -2.72 8.84
C GLN A 367 -7.52 -2.64 9.70
N GLY A 368 -7.49 -3.33 10.84
CA GLY A 368 -6.32 -3.36 11.71
C GLY A 368 -5.15 -4.14 11.10
N VAL A 369 -5.46 -5.24 10.39
CA VAL A 369 -4.46 -6.02 9.66
C VAL A 369 -3.77 -5.18 8.60
N VAL A 370 -4.55 -4.48 7.76
CA VAL A 370 -4.01 -3.63 6.69
C VAL A 370 -3.28 -2.43 7.27
N TYR A 371 -3.84 -1.75 8.27
CA TYR A 371 -3.19 -0.60 8.90
C TYR A 371 -1.85 -0.95 9.54
N ARG A 372 -1.79 -2.07 10.27
CA ARG A 372 -0.54 -2.53 10.89
C ARG A 372 0.47 -3.01 9.84
N ALA A 373 0.04 -3.68 8.77
CA ALA A 373 0.92 -4.04 7.67
C ALA A 373 1.57 -2.80 7.05
N LEU A 374 0.75 -1.79 6.71
CA LEU A 374 1.18 -0.52 6.15
C LEU A 374 2.16 0.25 7.05
N THR A 375 1.92 0.26 8.35
CA THR A 375 2.66 1.11 9.30
C THR A 375 3.88 0.45 9.93
N VAL A 376 4.01 -0.89 9.86
CA VAL A 376 5.05 -1.64 10.57
C VAL A 376 5.94 -2.48 9.64
N TYR A 377 5.38 -3.06 8.57
CA TYR A 377 6.08 -4.10 7.81
C TYR A 377 6.35 -3.74 6.36
N LEU A 378 5.45 -2.98 5.72
CA LEU A 378 5.59 -2.62 4.32
C LEU A 378 6.57 -1.47 4.13
N GLY A 379 7.26 -1.47 2.99
CA GLY A 379 8.24 -0.46 2.61
C GLY A 379 8.14 -0.07 1.14
N PRO A 380 9.02 0.83 0.66
CA PRO A 380 8.82 1.49 -0.63
C PRO A 380 8.72 0.54 -1.84
N ASN A 381 9.44 -0.58 -1.82
CA ASN A 381 9.52 -1.51 -2.94
C ASN A 381 8.74 -2.81 -2.71
N SER A 382 7.83 -2.83 -1.73
CA SER A 382 7.07 -4.04 -1.42
C SER A 382 6.22 -4.50 -2.59
N ASP A 383 6.17 -5.82 -2.79
CA ASP A 383 5.38 -6.50 -3.82
C ASP A 383 4.17 -7.26 -3.22
N TYR A 384 3.39 -7.98 -4.04
CA TYR A 384 2.23 -8.72 -3.51
C TYR A 384 2.61 -9.78 -2.46
N SER A 385 3.79 -10.39 -2.57
CA SER A 385 4.28 -11.34 -1.59
C SER A 385 4.64 -10.65 -0.26
N ASP A 386 5.28 -9.49 -0.31
CA ASP A 386 5.46 -8.61 0.86
C ASP A 386 4.12 -8.29 1.52
N ALA A 387 3.10 -7.92 0.75
CA ALA A 387 1.77 -7.62 1.27
C ALA A 387 1.15 -8.82 1.99
N ARG A 388 1.29 -10.02 1.42
CA ARG A 388 0.85 -11.26 2.05
C ARG A 388 1.55 -11.52 3.36
N GLU A 389 2.87 -11.48 3.37
CA GLU A 389 3.64 -11.72 4.59
C GLU A 389 3.38 -10.66 5.67
N ALA A 390 3.39 -9.38 5.29
CA ALA A 390 3.15 -8.25 6.18
C ALA A 390 1.76 -8.33 6.84
N THR A 391 0.73 -8.67 6.07
CA THR A 391 -0.63 -8.82 6.60
C THR A 391 -0.77 -10.05 7.50
N LEU A 392 -0.09 -11.15 7.21
CA LEU A 392 -0.05 -12.33 8.10
C LEU A 392 0.73 -12.06 9.40
N LYS A 393 1.86 -11.35 9.33
CA LYS A 393 2.60 -10.87 10.50
C LYS A 393 1.74 -9.93 11.34
N ALA A 394 1.08 -8.95 10.71
CA ALA A 394 0.16 -8.03 11.36
C ALA A 394 -1.02 -8.76 12.03
N ALA A 395 -1.61 -9.74 11.35
CA ALA A 395 -2.71 -10.52 11.89
C ALA A 395 -2.30 -11.35 13.12
N ASN A 396 -1.13 -12.01 13.05
CA ASN A 396 -0.55 -12.74 14.19
C ASN A 396 -0.26 -11.82 15.37
N ASP A 397 0.28 -10.63 15.11
CA ASP A 397 0.53 -9.62 16.12
C ASP A 397 -0.74 -9.17 16.84
N LEU A 398 -1.82 -8.94 16.09
CA LEU A 398 -3.12 -8.52 16.61
C LEU A 398 -3.86 -9.64 17.38
N THR A 399 -3.31 -10.86 17.42
CA THR A 399 -3.76 -11.88 18.37
C THR A 399 -3.25 -11.62 19.78
N ARG A 400 -2.27 -10.72 19.98
CA ARG A 400 -1.75 -10.34 21.29
C ARG A 400 -2.49 -9.11 21.80
N LYS A 401 -3.05 -9.21 23.01
CA LYS A 401 -3.81 -8.11 23.64
C LYS A 401 -3.00 -6.80 23.72
N SER A 402 -1.72 -6.90 24.04
CA SER A 402 -0.82 -5.73 24.12
C SER A 402 -0.65 -4.99 22.79
N VAL A 403 -0.94 -5.64 21.66
CA VAL A 403 -0.89 -5.01 20.34
C VAL A 403 -2.28 -4.52 19.93
N SER A 404 -3.31 -5.36 20.08
CA SER A 404 -4.68 -4.99 19.67
C SER A 404 -5.22 -3.78 20.45
N ASP A 405 -4.91 -3.67 21.75
CA ASP A 405 -5.43 -2.60 22.60
C ASP A 405 -4.87 -1.21 22.25
N VAL A 406 -3.83 -1.13 21.41
CA VAL A 406 -3.31 0.16 20.89
C VAL A 406 -4.30 0.79 19.90
N TYR A 407 -5.15 -0.02 19.27
CA TYR A 407 -6.10 0.39 18.23
C TYR A 407 -7.55 0.31 18.76
N PRO A 408 -8.21 1.43 19.08
CA PRO A 408 -9.54 1.41 19.70
C PRO A 408 -10.61 0.75 18.84
N GLY A 409 -10.50 0.85 17.51
CA GLY A 409 -11.46 0.31 16.56
C GLY A 409 -11.17 -1.11 16.07
N VAL A 410 -10.12 -1.76 16.58
CA VAL A 410 -9.68 -3.07 16.09
C VAL A 410 -9.87 -4.14 17.17
N PRO A 411 -10.89 -5.01 17.04
CA PRO A 411 -11.05 -6.15 17.92
C PRO A 411 -9.83 -7.09 17.82
N ARG A 412 -9.47 -7.74 18.93
CA ARG A 412 -8.43 -8.75 18.97
C ARG A 412 -8.71 -9.89 17.97
N LEU A 413 -7.69 -10.28 17.21
CA LEU A 413 -7.77 -11.41 16.28
C LEU A 413 -7.57 -12.74 17.00
N THR A 414 -8.03 -13.81 16.36
CA THR A 414 -7.83 -15.21 16.76
C THR A 414 -6.93 -15.92 15.75
N ASN A 415 -6.37 -17.06 16.13
CA ASN A 415 -5.60 -17.90 15.19
C ASN A 415 -6.45 -18.38 14.00
N GLN A 416 -7.77 -18.51 14.17
CA GLN A 416 -8.68 -18.84 13.08
C GLN A 416 -8.82 -17.68 12.08
N ASP A 417 -8.81 -16.43 12.55
CA ASP A 417 -8.81 -15.25 11.69
C ASP A 417 -7.55 -15.24 10.82
N VAL A 418 -6.37 -15.46 11.42
CA VAL A 418 -5.09 -15.55 10.68
C VAL A 418 -5.15 -16.61 9.58
N GLN A 419 -5.71 -17.79 9.89
CA GLN A 419 -5.90 -18.85 8.89
C GLN A 419 -6.85 -18.44 7.75
N GLN A 420 -7.90 -17.68 8.02
CA GLN A 420 -8.81 -17.20 6.97
C GLN A 420 -8.15 -16.13 6.10
N ILE A 421 -7.31 -15.27 6.69
CA ILE A 421 -6.54 -14.26 5.95
C ILE A 421 -5.55 -14.94 4.99
N ALA A 422 -4.86 -15.99 5.44
CA ALA A 422 -4.00 -16.80 4.58
C ALA A 422 -4.79 -17.43 3.41
N LYS A 423 -5.95 -18.04 3.70
CA LYS A 423 -6.81 -18.60 2.66
C LYS A 423 -7.35 -17.57 1.68
N ALA A 424 -7.57 -16.33 2.11
CA ALA A 424 -7.97 -15.24 1.24
C ALA A 424 -6.84 -14.86 0.27
N TRP A 425 -5.58 -14.89 0.73
CA TRP A 425 -4.43 -14.71 -0.16
C TRP A 425 -4.31 -15.84 -1.17
N ASP A 426 -4.51 -17.08 -0.73
CA ASP A 426 -4.56 -18.21 -1.64
C ASP A 426 -5.72 -18.06 -2.65
N ALA A 427 -6.87 -17.51 -2.23
CA ALA A 427 -7.99 -17.27 -3.14
C ALA A 427 -7.62 -16.30 -4.27
N VAL A 428 -6.80 -15.29 -4.02
CA VAL A 428 -6.33 -14.35 -5.05
C VAL A 428 -5.02 -14.76 -5.72
N GLY A 429 -4.43 -15.91 -5.38
CA GLY A 429 -3.30 -16.48 -6.12
C GLY A 429 -1.90 -15.95 -5.74
N VAL A 430 -1.75 -15.27 -4.61
CA VAL A 430 -0.44 -14.75 -4.15
C VAL A 430 0.25 -15.75 -3.22
N ASP A 431 1.49 -16.15 -3.56
CA ASP A 431 2.34 -17.16 -2.86
C ASP A 431 1.67 -18.52 -2.60
N GLY A 432 0.67 -18.86 -3.40
CA GLY A 432 -0.26 -19.95 -3.14
C GLY A 432 -1.64 -19.59 -3.67
N GLY A 433 -2.45 -20.61 -3.98
CA GLY A 433 -3.70 -20.38 -4.72
C GLY A 433 -3.75 -21.05 -6.07
N LEU A 434 -3.09 -22.20 -6.17
CA LEU A 434 -3.11 -23.09 -7.31
C LEU A 434 -3.91 -24.35 -6.99
N LYS A 435 -4.69 -24.82 -7.96
CA LYS A 435 -5.14 -26.21 -7.94
C LYS A 435 -3.98 -27.06 -8.41
N PRO A 436 -3.50 -28.06 -7.64
CA PRO A 436 -2.42 -28.94 -8.11
C PRO A 436 -2.74 -29.63 -9.44
N SER A 437 -4.02 -29.83 -9.77
CA SER A 437 -4.45 -30.39 -11.07
C SER A 437 -4.57 -29.35 -12.21
N ALA A 438 -4.31 -28.08 -11.96
CA ALA A 438 -4.22 -27.02 -12.97
C ALA A 438 -2.76 -26.76 -13.37
N LEU A 439 -1.81 -27.29 -12.60
CA LEU A 439 -0.41 -27.37 -13.03
C LEU A 439 -0.33 -28.32 -14.21
N THR A 440 0.39 -27.90 -15.25
CA THR A 440 0.80 -28.84 -16.30
C THR A 440 1.88 -29.73 -15.71
N THR A 441 1.50 -30.86 -15.12
CA THR A 441 2.48 -31.82 -14.56
C THR A 441 3.25 -32.48 -15.68
N ILE A 442 4.58 -32.33 -15.65
CA ILE A 442 5.50 -32.92 -16.61
C ILE A 442 6.42 -33.86 -15.86
N GLN A 443 6.29 -35.15 -16.15
CA GLN A 443 7.17 -36.18 -15.64
C GLN A 443 8.32 -36.45 -16.60
N SER A 444 9.54 -36.55 -16.06
CA SER A 444 10.70 -37.07 -16.77
C SER A 444 10.63 -38.60 -16.89
N ASN A 445 11.05 -39.17 -18.03
CA ASN A 445 11.00 -40.60 -18.33
C ASN A 445 12.40 -41.22 -18.35
N SER A 446 13.04 -41.40 -17.18
CA SER A 446 14.30 -42.15 -16.97
C SER A 446 15.54 -41.77 -17.82
N GLU A 447 15.43 -40.81 -18.71
CA GLU A 447 16.52 -40.16 -19.42
C GLU A 447 16.57 -38.70 -18.99
N SER A 448 17.77 -38.12 -18.93
CA SER A 448 17.97 -36.69 -18.66
C SER A 448 17.07 -35.87 -19.60
N LYS A 449 16.11 -35.13 -19.03
CA LYS A 449 15.17 -34.32 -19.79
C LYS A 449 15.42 -32.85 -19.53
N ASP A 450 15.66 -32.10 -20.60
CA ASP A 450 15.55 -30.65 -20.61
C ASP A 450 14.07 -30.27 -20.56
N PHE A 451 13.59 -29.81 -19.41
CA PHE A 451 12.28 -29.18 -19.25
C PHE A 451 12.40 -27.66 -19.42
N SER A 452 11.50 -27.10 -20.22
CA SER A 452 11.29 -25.66 -20.31
C SER A 452 9.79 -25.38 -20.26
N GLY A 453 9.37 -24.73 -19.18
CA GLY A 453 8.01 -24.28 -18.91
C GLY A 453 7.59 -23.09 -19.76
N THR A 454 6.51 -22.43 -19.36
CA THR A 454 5.81 -21.42 -20.12
C THR A 454 5.78 -20.08 -19.39
N SER A 455 4.65 -19.37 -19.38
CA SER A 455 4.43 -18.22 -18.51
C SER A 455 3.32 -18.50 -17.51
N GLY A 456 2.92 -19.76 -17.39
CA GLY A 456 1.94 -20.26 -16.45
C GLY A 456 2.61 -21.08 -15.36
N ASN A 457 1.79 -21.60 -14.46
CA ASN A 457 2.28 -22.33 -13.30
C ASN A 457 2.43 -23.81 -13.66
N GLU A 458 3.63 -24.36 -13.51
CA GLU A 458 3.93 -25.74 -13.88
C GLU A 458 4.43 -26.59 -12.69
N GLU A 459 4.27 -27.91 -12.85
CA GLU A 459 4.87 -28.88 -11.95
C GLU A 459 5.80 -29.77 -12.75
N PHE A 460 7.11 -29.64 -12.51
CA PHE A 460 8.10 -30.56 -13.03
C PHE A 460 8.41 -31.61 -11.98
N LEU A 461 8.22 -32.87 -12.37
CA LEU A 461 8.63 -34.04 -11.61
C LEU A 461 9.78 -34.71 -12.37
N GLY A 462 10.98 -34.60 -11.80
CA GLY A 462 12.20 -35.17 -12.33
C GLY A 462 12.24 -36.69 -12.27
N SER A 463 13.45 -37.25 -12.23
CA SER A 463 13.69 -38.70 -12.28
C SER A 463 14.90 -39.04 -11.42
N ALA A 464 15.36 -40.29 -11.45
CA ALA A 464 16.61 -40.68 -10.78
C ALA A 464 17.86 -40.39 -11.65
N SER A 465 17.85 -39.33 -12.44
CA SER A 465 18.89 -39.00 -13.42
C SER A 465 18.97 -37.50 -13.55
N ASP A 466 20.17 -36.97 -13.79
CA ASP A 466 20.42 -35.52 -13.93
C ASP A 466 19.39 -34.84 -14.86
N ASN A 467 18.71 -33.82 -14.37
CA ASN A 467 17.65 -33.07 -15.05
C ASN A 467 18.03 -31.60 -15.19
N ILE A 468 17.53 -30.97 -16.25
CA ILE A 468 17.66 -29.53 -16.46
C ILE A 468 16.25 -28.98 -16.59
N ALA A 469 15.78 -28.23 -15.59
CA ALA A 469 14.42 -27.69 -15.56
C ALA A 469 14.45 -26.16 -15.53
N LYS A 470 13.60 -25.53 -16.35
CA LYS A 470 13.37 -24.08 -16.34
C LYS A 470 11.87 -23.81 -16.26
N GLY A 471 11.38 -23.31 -15.13
CA GLY A 471 9.97 -22.93 -14.94
C GLY A 471 9.54 -21.78 -15.85
N ARG A 472 10.40 -20.74 -15.90
CA ARG A 472 10.29 -19.48 -16.65
C ARG A 472 9.46 -18.41 -15.96
N ALA A 473 8.15 -18.38 -16.07
CA ALA A 473 7.34 -17.39 -15.39
C ALA A 473 6.09 -18.06 -14.85
N GLY A 474 5.69 -17.76 -13.62
CA GLY A 474 4.62 -18.45 -12.93
C GLY A 474 5.03 -18.80 -11.50
N TYR A 475 4.17 -19.52 -10.79
CA TYR A 475 4.55 -20.24 -9.58
C TYR A 475 4.85 -21.68 -10.00
N ASP A 476 6.13 -22.01 -10.11
CA ASP A 476 6.59 -23.30 -10.58
C ASP A 476 7.01 -24.20 -9.42
N LEU A 477 6.61 -25.47 -9.51
CA LEU A 477 7.04 -26.52 -8.61
C LEU A 477 8.05 -27.40 -9.34
N LEU A 478 9.33 -27.25 -9.04
CA LEU A 478 10.41 -28.02 -9.67
C LEU A 478 10.98 -29.02 -8.69
N TYR A 479 10.77 -30.31 -8.94
CA TYR A 479 11.30 -31.43 -8.15
C TYR A 479 12.31 -32.21 -8.99
N GLY A 480 13.56 -32.30 -8.54
CA GLY A 480 14.64 -33.03 -9.23
C GLY A 480 14.63 -34.53 -8.97
N PHE A 481 14.50 -34.91 -7.69
CA PHE A 481 14.53 -36.28 -7.14
C PHE A 481 15.93 -36.84 -6.89
N ASP A 482 16.46 -37.77 -7.69
CA ASP A 482 17.86 -38.24 -7.52
C ASP A 482 18.65 -37.83 -8.77
N GLY A 483 19.97 -37.66 -8.63
CA GLY A 483 20.83 -37.20 -9.71
C GLY A 483 21.23 -35.73 -9.53
N ASN A 484 22.21 -35.28 -10.33
CA ASN A 484 22.77 -33.93 -10.18
C ASN A 484 21.98 -32.94 -11.04
N ASP A 485 20.95 -32.35 -10.46
CA ASP A 485 19.96 -31.56 -11.17
C ASP A 485 20.35 -30.08 -11.32
N ARG A 486 19.77 -29.43 -12.33
CA ARG A 486 19.85 -27.98 -12.56
C ARG A 486 18.45 -27.43 -12.67
N LEU A 487 17.94 -26.85 -11.60
CA LEU A 487 16.59 -26.30 -11.51
C LEU A 487 16.65 -24.78 -11.53
N ASN A 488 15.86 -24.16 -12.41
CA ASN A 488 15.71 -22.71 -12.50
C ASN A 488 14.22 -22.36 -12.45
N GLY A 489 13.79 -21.67 -11.38
CA GLY A 489 12.41 -21.23 -11.20
C GLY A 489 12.02 -20.24 -12.29
N GLY A 490 12.66 -19.07 -12.28
CA GLY A 490 12.50 -18.06 -13.32
C GLY A 490 11.90 -16.78 -12.76
N TYR A 491 10.65 -16.47 -13.05
CA TYR A 491 9.91 -15.32 -12.54
C TYR A 491 8.70 -15.82 -11.78
N GLY A 492 8.41 -15.23 -10.63
CA GLY A 492 7.36 -15.67 -9.72
C GLY A 492 7.97 -16.41 -8.53
N ASN A 493 7.11 -16.89 -7.63
CA ASN A 493 7.54 -17.35 -6.32
C ASN A 493 7.68 -18.86 -6.34
N ASP A 494 8.78 -19.35 -6.87
CA ASP A 494 8.92 -20.74 -7.24
C ASP A 494 9.28 -21.62 -6.03
N LYS A 495 9.07 -22.92 -6.18
CA LYS A 495 9.54 -23.91 -5.22
C LYS A 495 10.42 -24.92 -5.92
N LEU A 496 11.69 -24.94 -5.52
CA LEU A 496 12.72 -25.79 -6.08
C LEU A 496 13.16 -26.80 -5.02
N ASP A 497 13.02 -28.08 -5.32
CA ASP A 497 13.49 -29.20 -4.50
C ASP A 497 14.46 -30.01 -5.35
N GLY A 498 15.76 -29.86 -5.09
CA GLY A 498 16.80 -30.58 -5.82
C GLY A 498 16.66 -32.09 -5.61
N GLY A 499 16.59 -32.49 -4.34
CA GLY A 499 16.45 -33.87 -3.94
C GLY A 499 17.78 -34.42 -3.42
N ASN A 500 18.12 -35.66 -3.78
CA ASN A 500 19.39 -36.28 -3.42
C ASN A 500 20.45 -36.03 -4.50
N ASP A 501 21.72 -36.11 -4.10
CA ASP A 501 22.91 -35.85 -4.93
C ASP A 501 23.20 -34.34 -5.08
N ASP A 502 24.18 -33.95 -5.91
CA ASP A 502 24.72 -32.59 -5.91
C ASP A 502 23.95 -31.68 -6.90
N ASP A 503 23.06 -30.82 -6.40
CA ASP A 503 22.19 -30.00 -7.24
C ASP A 503 22.66 -28.55 -7.45
N VAL A 504 22.14 -27.91 -8.50
CA VAL A 504 22.25 -26.46 -8.73
C VAL A 504 20.86 -25.84 -8.86
N LEU A 505 20.54 -24.95 -7.93
CA LEU A 505 19.24 -24.30 -7.84
C LEU A 505 19.40 -22.80 -8.12
N ILE A 506 18.48 -22.26 -8.93
CA ILE A 506 18.39 -20.85 -9.28
C ILE A 506 16.93 -20.44 -9.11
N GLY A 507 16.63 -19.63 -8.10
CA GLY A 507 15.24 -19.20 -7.84
C GLY A 507 14.76 -18.28 -8.94
N GLY A 508 15.57 -17.27 -9.25
CA GLY A 508 15.28 -16.24 -10.22
C GLY A 508 14.68 -15.00 -9.55
N LYS A 509 13.55 -14.52 -10.06
CA LYS A 509 12.88 -13.31 -9.62
C LYS A 509 11.60 -13.67 -8.90
N GLY A 510 11.61 -13.51 -7.60
CA GLY A 510 10.43 -13.69 -6.77
C GLY A 510 10.89 -13.97 -5.35
N ARG A 511 10.04 -14.65 -4.61
CA ARG A 511 10.36 -15.25 -3.31
C ARG A 511 10.35 -16.74 -3.48
N ASP A 512 11.54 -17.29 -3.60
CA ASP A 512 11.69 -18.68 -3.96
C ASP A 512 11.89 -19.55 -2.71
N VAL A 513 11.34 -20.74 -2.73
CA VAL A 513 11.52 -21.74 -1.67
C VAL A 513 12.46 -22.81 -2.19
N PHE A 514 13.67 -22.84 -1.64
CA PHE A 514 14.66 -23.87 -1.89
C PHE A 514 14.53 -24.97 -0.85
N ILE A 515 14.25 -26.19 -1.27
CA ILE A 515 14.31 -27.40 -0.46
C ILE A 515 15.60 -28.13 -0.82
N VAL A 516 16.45 -28.31 0.19
CA VAL A 516 17.75 -28.96 0.06
C VAL A 516 17.77 -30.22 0.93
N SER A 517 18.20 -31.34 0.34
CA SER A 517 18.22 -32.66 0.99
C SER A 517 19.64 -33.23 1.01
N GLN A 518 19.87 -34.51 0.70
CA GLN A 518 21.22 -35.10 0.80
C GLN A 518 22.08 -34.71 -0.40
N GLY A 519 23.32 -34.27 -0.20
CA GLY A 519 24.21 -33.88 -1.29
C GLY A 519 24.84 -32.52 -1.10
N ASN A 520 25.65 -32.09 -2.07
CA ASN A 520 26.37 -30.82 -2.05
C ASN A 520 25.71 -29.79 -2.96
N ASP A 521 24.56 -29.25 -2.54
CA ASP A 521 23.77 -28.32 -3.34
C ASP A 521 24.39 -26.93 -3.46
N ARG A 522 24.08 -26.24 -4.57
CA ARG A 522 24.51 -24.86 -4.82
C ARG A 522 23.31 -24.00 -5.20
N ILE A 523 23.06 -22.96 -4.41
CA ILE A 523 22.07 -21.92 -4.72
C ILE A 523 22.81 -20.69 -5.23
N LEU A 524 22.53 -20.30 -6.47
CA LEU A 524 23.35 -19.30 -7.18
C LEU A 524 22.90 -17.85 -6.98
N ASP A 525 21.65 -17.63 -6.60
CA ASP A 525 21.01 -16.30 -6.58
C ASP A 525 20.13 -16.03 -5.36
N PHE A 526 20.38 -16.74 -4.25
CA PHE A 526 19.60 -16.59 -3.03
C PHE A 526 19.54 -15.14 -2.55
N ASP A 527 18.34 -14.57 -2.47
CA ASP A 527 18.08 -13.25 -1.90
C ASP A 527 17.63 -13.42 -0.44
N ALA A 528 18.48 -13.05 0.52
CA ALA A 528 18.20 -13.24 1.94
C ALA A 528 17.02 -12.39 2.47
N ASP A 529 16.58 -11.37 1.72
CA ASP A 529 15.42 -10.56 2.07
C ASP A 529 14.10 -11.13 1.50
N LYS A 530 14.16 -12.12 0.60
CA LYS A 530 13.01 -12.63 -0.15
C LYS A 530 12.85 -14.16 -0.08
N ASP A 531 13.94 -14.87 -0.24
CA ASP A 531 13.95 -16.31 -0.44
C ASP A 531 13.95 -17.08 0.89
N ARG A 532 13.51 -18.33 0.80
CA ARG A 532 13.45 -19.23 1.93
C ARG A 532 14.17 -20.53 1.64
N LEU A 533 15.15 -20.83 2.48
CA LEU A 533 15.79 -22.15 2.53
C LEU A 533 15.06 -23.06 3.52
N VAL A 534 14.72 -24.27 3.10
CA VAL A 534 14.15 -25.35 3.92
C VAL A 534 15.06 -26.55 3.81
N TRP A 535 15.49 -27.10 4.94
CA TRP A 535 16.34 -28.29 4.99
C TRP A 535 15.73 -29.35 5.91
N SER A 536 16.00 -30.63 5.64
CA SER A 536 15.65 -31.74 6.53
C SER A 536 16.92 -32.37 7.15
N GLY A 537 17.22 -32.09 8.43
CA GLY A 537 18.35 -32.69 9.15
C GLY A 537 18.87 -31.86 10.33
N VAL A 538 20.09 -32.14 10.81
CA VAL A 538 20.87 -31.26 11.71
C VAL A 538 21.98 -30.61 10.90
N GLY A 539 22.22 -29.31 11.10
CA GLY A 539 23.20 -28.54 10.32
C GLY A 539 23.99 -27.50 11.10
N THR A 540 25.11 -27.08 10.52
CA THR A 540 26.07 -26.09 10.99
C THR A 540 26.36 -25.09 9.87
N PHE A 541 26.42 -23.81 10.21
CA PHE A 541 26.75 -22.75 9.25
C PHE A 541 28.23 -22.35 9.40
N SER A 542 28.91 -22.21 8.27
CA SER A 542 30.30 -21.79 8.18
C SER A 542 30.48 -20.83 7.00
N ARG A 543 31.56 -20.05 7.01
CA ARG A 543 31.94 -19.21 5.88
C ARG A 543 32.84 -20.02 4.95
N GLY A 544 32.50 -20.06 3.67
CA GLY A 544 33.30 -20.70 2.63
C GLY A 544 34.57 -19.92 2.31
N ASP A 545 35.57 -20.60 1.75
CA ASP A 545 36.87 -20.01 1.37
C ASP A 545 36.75 -18.95 0.26
N ASP A 546 35.65 -18.98 -0.51
CA ASP A 546 35.28 -18.02 -1.54
C ASP A 546 34.47 -16.82 -1.02
N GLY A 547 34.18 -16.79 0.29
CA GLY A 547 33.35 -15.76 0.91
C GLY A 547 31.86 -16.05 0.95
N GLY A 548 31.39 -17.16 0.35
CA GLY A 548 29.99 -17.59 0.42
C GLY A 548 29.59 -18.14 1.80
N THR A 549 28.28 -18.33 2.02
CA THR A 549 27.79 -19.05 3.21
C THR A 549 27.67 -20.53 2.88
N VAL A 550 28.24 -21.37 3.74
CA VAL A 550 28.23 -22.82 3.63
C VAL A 550 27.41 -23.39 4.79
N LEU A 551 26.27 -24.01 4.47
CA LEU A 551 25.49 -24.80 5.41
C LEU A 551 25.91 -26.27 5.28
N SER A 552 26.63 -26.81 6.25
CA SER A 552 26.95 -28.23 6.32
C SER A 552 25.92 -28.95 7.20
N HIS A 553 25.30 -30.00 6.69
CA HIS A 553 24.40 -30.86 7.46
C HIS A 553 24.90 -32.30 7.45
N ASP A 554 24.31 -33.15 8.30
CA ASP A 554 24.74 -34.55 8.49
C ASP A 554 24.80 -35.39 7.20
N LEU A 555 24.24 -34.89 6.10
CA LEU A 555 24.07 -35.58 4.82
C LEU A 555 24.64 -34.78 3.62
N GLY A 556 25.37 -33.68 3.84
CA GLY A 556 25.76 -32.81 2.73
C GLY A 556 26.22 -31.39 3.07
N VAL A 557 26.43 -30.58 2.03
CA VAL A 557 26.91 -29.20 2.11
C VAL A 557 26.19 -28.30 1.10
N VAL A 558 25.40 -27.35 1.59
CA VAL A 558 24.73 -26.34 0.76
C VAL A 558 25.59 -25.08 0.69
N SER A 559 25.97 -24.68 -0.51
CA SER A 559 26.70 -23.43 -0.76
C SER A 559 25.75 -22.36 -1.29
N ILE A 560 25.72 -21.21 -0.61
CA ILE A 560 24.88 -20.06 -0.97
C ILE A 560 25.78 -18.91 -1.37
N ASN A 561 25.62 -18.45 -2.62
CA ASN A 561 26.40 -17.35 -3.14
C ASN A 561 25.68 -16.01 -2.92
N THR A 562 26.01 -15.34 -1.82
CA THR A 562 25.54 -13.98 -1.54
C THR A 562 26.75 -13.07 -1.28
N GLU A 563 26.79 -11.89 -1.90
CA GLU A 563 27.79 -10.88 -1.58
C GLU A 563 27.53 -10.32 -0.17
N PHE A 564 28.46 -10.53 0.77
CA PHE A 564 28.41 -9.91 2.10
C PHE A 564 29.44 -8.79 2.22
N ASP A 565 29.01 -7.60 2.63
CA ASP A 565 29.90 -6.57 3.16
C ASP A 565 30.32 -6.90 4.60
N ALA A 566 31.55 -7.41 4.78
CA ALA A 566 32.13 -7.63 6.10
C ALA A 566 32.83 -6.36 6.63
N ILE A 567 32.32 -5.79 7.73
CA ILE A 567 33.06 -4.78 8.51
C ILE A 567 33.97 -5.52 9.50
N VAL A 568 35.29 -5.47 9.29
CA VAL A 568 36.29 -5.93 10.26
C VAL A 568 36.65 -4.76 11.19
N SER A 569 36.29 -4.85 12.47
CA SER A 569 36.83 -3.95 13.49
C SER A 569 37.49 -4.72 14.65
N GLY A 570 38.83 -4.70 14.69
CA GLY A 570 39.60 -5.07 15.88
C GLY A 570 39.74 -6.56 16.19
N SER A 571 40.60 -6.87 17.16
CA SER A 571 41.10 -8.20 17.55
C SER A 571 40.11 -9.07 18.33
N GLN A 572 38.83 -9.06 17.93
CA GLN A 572 37.81 -9.98 18.42
C GLN A 572 37.08 -10.60 17.21
N CYS A 573 37.17 -11.91 17.05
CA CYS A 573 36.30 -12.64 16.12
C CYS A 573 34.91 -12.75 16.75
N SER A 574 33.97 -11.95 16.29
CA SER A 574 32.54 -12.14 16.51
C SER A 574 31.90 -12.65 15.22
N VAL A 575 31.15 -13.74 15.29
CA VAL A 575 30.18 -14.09 14.24
C VAL A 575 28.96 -13.21 14.50
N ALA A 576 28.88 -12.08 13.80
CA ALA A 576 27.68 -11.27 13.76
C ALA A 576 26.79 -11.82 12.62
N LEU A 577 25.78 -12.62 12.97
CA LEU A 577 24.64 -12.81 12.07
C LEU A 577 23.83 -11.51 12.10
N LYS A 578 24.03 -10.68 11.08
CA LYS A 578 23.34 -9.41 10.95
C LYS A 578 21.98 -9.67 10.31
N PHE A 579 20.97 -9.95 11.14
CA PHE A 579 19.59 -9.81 10.71
C PHE A 579 19.31 -8.30 10.54
N SER A 580 18.73 -7.91 9.41
CA SER A 580 18.27 -6.55 9.16
C SER A 580 17.22 -6.19 10.24
N THR A 581 17.64 -5.33 11.17
CA THR A 581 16.83 -4.49 12.06
C THR A 581 15.60 -5.12 12.73
N PHE A 582 15.76 -5.62 13.96
CA PHE A 582 14.65 -5.71 14.93
C PHE A 582 14.86 -4.72 16.08
N THR A 583 13.92 -3.79 16.25
CA THR A 583 13.75 -2.99 17.47
C THR A 583 12.96 -3.82 18.48
N SER A 584 13.70 -4.57 19.31
CA SER A 584 13.24 -5.38 20.45
C SER A 584 12.33 -6.58 20.14
N GLY A 585 12.87 -7.77 20.40
CA GLY A 585 12.19 -9.06 20.44
C GLY A 585 13.20 -10.14 20.82
N GLU A 586 12.86 -11.05 21.72
CA GLU A 586 13.70 -12.23 22.00
C GLU A 586 13.65 -13.19 20.81
N VAL A 587 14.83 -13.56 20.30
CA VAL A 587 14.97 -14.72 19.41
C VAL A 587 15.11 -15.94 20.30
N GLU A 588 14.04 -16.72 20.45
CA GLU A 588 14.09 -18.02 21.14
C GLU A 588 14.80 -19.04 20.25
N LEU A 589 16.06 -19.33 20.59
CA LEU A 589 16.82 -20.44 20.02
C LEU A 589 16.48 -21.71 20.81
N PHE A 590 15.65 -22.60 20.25
CA PHE A 590 15.38 -23.90 20.85
C PHE A 590 16.58 -24.85 20.67
N ILE A 591 17.43 -24.95 21.69
CA ILE A 591 18.44 -26.01 21.78
C ILE A 591 17.87 -27.14 22.64
N LEU A 592 17.38 -28.20 22.00
CA LEU A 592 17.03 -29.45 22.66
C LEU A 592 18.32 -30.25 22.93
N GLY A 593 18.78 -30.28 24.19
CA GLY A 593 19.75 -31.27 24.69
C GLY A 593 21.19 -30.77 24.87
N GLU A 594 21.53 -30.55 26.14
CA GLU A 594 22.86 -30.47 26.81
C GLU A 594 24.08 -29.78 26.14
N LYS A 595 24.41 -28.60 26.71
CA LYS A 595 25.72 -27.88 26.82
C LYS A 595 26.67 -27.90 25.62
N VAL A 596 26.79 -26.74 24.96
CA VAL A 596 27.99 -26.33 24.21
C VAL A 596 28.80 -25.34 25.04
N SER A 597 30.03 -25.70 25.38
CA SER A 597 31.05 -24.78 25.88
C SER A 597 31.82 -24.22 24.69
N LEU A 598 31.74 -22.91 24.46
CA LEU A 598 32.72 -22.21 23.62
C LEU A 598 34.03 -22.11 24.42
N VAL A 599 35.03 -22.90 24.03
CA VAL A 599 36.42 -22.66 24.45
C VAL A 599 37.07 -21.84 23.35
N CYS A 600 37.65 -20.71 23.77
CA CYS A 600 38.14 -19.58 22.98
C CYS A 600 38.87 -19.93 21.68
#